data_AF-A0A3C1DTP6-F1
#
_entry.id   AF-A0A3C1DTP6-F1
#
_cell.length_a   1.000
_cell.length_b   1.000
_cell.length_c   1.000
_cell.angle_alpha   90.00
_cell.angle_beta   90.00
_cell.angle_gamma   90.00
#
_symmetry.space_group_name_H-M   'P 1'
#
loop_
_entity.id
_entity.type
_entity.pdbx_description
1 polymer ?
#
loop_
_entity_poly.entity_id
_entity_poly.type
_entity_poly.pdbx_seq_one_letter_code
_entity_poly.pdbx_strand_id
1 'polypeptide(L)'
;MSSLLAAPLDTGRSHRLPIVLVARAGVLVLCAALTPLTSAGASLRPLAELVVIAVIASVPWPASRITALIPVVEGVLAGAIIATASPLPQPLLPYLIVPALAAGLGIGFSGVMFAVVPAGTVILAAHWQEATAGGSAQLALIGQWAIVALAVGLIASWARRLLATTVDADIARYTSAFRLLDQLRQVSRQLSVGLDTTTLAESLLDEIADHLAADAIALLVVTDEQV
;
A
#
# COMPACT_ATOMS: atom_id res chain seq x y z
N MET A 1 0.44 12.03 -33.51
CA MET A 1 0.34 10.60 -33.12
C MET A 1 1.19 10.39 -31.87
N SER A 2 0.78 11.06 -30.79
CA SER A 2 1.59 11.35 -29.62
C SER A 2 0.71 11.10 -28.41
N SER A 3 0.55 9.84 -28.02
CA SER A 3 -0.15 9.44 -26.80
C SER A 3 0.27 8.02 -26.44
N LEU A 4 1.57 7.85 -26.17
CA LEU A 4 2.05 6.69 -25.45
C LEU A 4 1.93 7.02 -23.97
N LEU A 5 0.90 6.43 -23.37
CA LEU A 5 0.57 6.43 -21.96
C LEU A 5 1.82 6.40 -21.08
N ALA A 6 2.10 7.50 -20.40
CA ALA A 6 2.83 7.48 -19.15
C ALA A 6 1.92 6.81 -18.11
N ALA A 7 2.05 5.49 -17.97
CA ALA A 7 1.42 4.76 -16.89
C ALA A 7 1.93 5.34 -15.56
N PRO A 8 1.04 5.76 -14.63
CA PRO A 8 1.46 6.28 -13.35
C PRO A 8 2.25 5.18 -12.63
N LEU A 9 3.50 5.49 -12.29
CA LEU A 9 4.37 4.62 -11.48
C LEU A 9 3.66 4.40 -10.13
N ASP A 10 3.22 3.16 -9.88
CA ASP A 10 2.56 2.69 -8.67
C ASP A 10 3.54 2.69 -7.49
N THR A 11 3.91 3.88 -7.01
CA THR A 11 4.85 4.13 -5.90
C THR A 11 4.37 3.51 -4.58
N GLY A 12 3.06 3.32 -4.41
CA GLY A 12 2.48 2.68 -3.22
C GLY A 12 2.76 1.17 -3.12
N ARG A 13 3.07 0.51 -4.24
CA ARG A 13 3.36 -0.94 -4.30
C ARG A 13 4.82 -1.26 -4.01
N SER A 14 5.74 -0.35 -4.36
CA SER A 14 7.19 -0.55 -4.20
C SER A 14 7.63 -0.65 -2.74
N HIS A 15 6.91 -0.02 -1.81
CA HIS A 15 7.25 -0.06 -0.38
C HIS A 15 6.66 -1.27 0.36
N ARG A 16 5.62 -1.92 -0.19
CA ARG A 16 4.96 -3.07 0.47
C ARG A 16 5.73 -4.39 0.28
N LEU A 17 6.28 -4.57 -0.93
CA LEU A 17 7.08 -5.73 -1.28
C LEU A 17 8.31 -5.95 -0.37
N PRO A 18 9.15 -4.94 -0.08
CA PRO A 18 10.33 -5.13 0.77
C PRO A 18 9.95 -5.45 2.22
N ILE A 19 8.88 -4.86 2.76
CA ILE A 19 8.45 -5.14 4.15
C ILE A 19 8.05 -6.62 4.30
N VAL A 20 7.25 -7.15 3.38
CA VAL A 20 6.81 -8.56 3.42
C VAL A 20 7.97 -9.52 3.17
N LEU A 21 8.89 -9.19 2.25
CA LEU A 21 10.09 -9.98 1.99
C LEU A 21 11.00 -10.05 3.22
N VAL A 22 11.25 -8.91 3.88
CA VAL A 22 12.06 -8.86 5.10
C VAL A 22 11.39 -9.65 6.22
N ALA A 23 10.07 -9.54 6.38
CA ALA A 23 9.33 -10.33 7.35
C ALA A 23 9.41 -11.84 7.06
N ARG A 24 9.23 -12.26 5.80
CA ARG A 24 9.39 -13.65 5.35
C ARG A 24 10.78 -14.19 5.69
N ALA A 25 11.82 -13.47 5.25
CA ALA A 25 13.20 -13.86 5.49
C ALA A 25 13.52 -13.94 6.98
N GLY A 26 13.14 -12.92 7.76
CA GLY A 26 13.38 -12.87 9.20
C GLY A 26 12.70 -14.01 9.96
N VAL A 27 11.42 -14.27 9.67
CA VAL A 27 10.66 -15.33 10.34
C VAL A 27 11.15 -16.72 9.91
N LEU A 28 11.50 -16.94 8.64
CA LEU A 28 12.08 -18.21 8.20
C LEU A 28 13.46 -18.47 8.82
N VAL A 29 14.31 -17.45 8.93
CA VAL A 29 15.60 -17.55 9.63
C VAL A 29 15.38 -17.88 11.10
N LEU A 30 14.40 -17.25 11.74
CA LEU A 30 14.02 -17.56 13.11
C LEU A 30 13.54 -19.02 13.25
N CYS A 31 12.63 -19.48 12.39
CA CYS A 31 12.16 -20.87 12.37
C CYS A 31 13.33 -21.86 12.18
N ALA A 32 14.20 -21.60 11.20
CA ALA A 32 15.37 -22.43 10.91
C ALA A 32 16.39 -22.47 12.07
N ALA A 33 16.56 -21.36 12.78
CA ALA A 33 17.39 -21.32 13.99
C ALA A 33 16.75 -22.12 15.13
N LEU A 34 15.43 -21.98 15.35
CA LEU A 34 14.73 -22.63 16.46
C LEU A 34 14.56 -24.15 16.28
N THR A 35 14.46 -24.66 15.05
CA THR A 35 14.28 -26.10 14.78
C THR A 35 15.37 -26.99 15.43
N PRO A 36 16.68 -26.80 15.20
CA PRO A 36 17.71 -27.62 15.83
C PRO A 36 17.81 -27.41 17.35
N LEU A 37 17.46 -26.23 17.85
CA LEU A 37 17.52 -25.86 19.28
C LEU A 37 16.43 -26.54 20.12
N THR A 38 15.27 -26.77 19.53
CA THR A 38 14.08 -27.26 20.25
C THR A 38 13.77 -28.72 19.96
N SER A 39 14.27 -29.25 18.85
CA SER A 39 13.80 -30.51 18.29
C SER A 39 14.97 -31.34 17.75
N ALA A 40 15.69 -32.04 18.65
CA ALA A 40 16.75 -32.97 18.25
C ALA A 40 16.14 -34.14 17.45
N GLY A 41 16.30 -34.12 16.11
CA GLY A 41 15.76 -35.13 15.20
C GLY A 41 14.45 -34.78 14.49
N ALA A 42 13.97 -33.53 14.58
CA ALA A 42 12.81 -33.10 13.80
C ALA A 42 13.07 -33.15 12.29
N SER A 43 12.07 -33.60 11.56
CA SER A 43 12.07 -33.58 10.09
C SER A 43 12.17 -32.14 9.59
N LEU A 44 13.13 -31.88 8.70
CA LEU A 44 13.28 -30.57 8.02
C LEU A 44 12.28 -30.40 6.86
N ARG A 45 11.49 -31.44 6.53
CA ARG A 45 10.52 -31.43 5.42
C ARG A 45 9.50 -30.27 5.51
N PRO A 46 8.77 -30.06 6.62
CA PRO A 46 7.80 -28.96 6.71
C PRO A 46 8.46 -27.59 6.60
N LEU A 47 9.72 -27.44 7.06
CA LEU A 47 10.48 -26.20 6.89
C LEU A 47 10.80 -25.96 5.40
N ALA A 48 11.25 -26.99 4.68
CA ALA A 48 11.52 -26.89 3.25
C ALA A 48 10.25 -26.53 2.45
N GLU A 49 9.11 -27.13 2.79
CA GLU A 49 7.82 -26.83 2.15
C GLU A 49 7.38 -25.37 2.40
N LEU A 50 7.57 -24.86 3.62
CA LEU A 50 7.30 -23.44 3.94
C LEU A 50 8.23 -22.50 3.17
N VAL A 51 9.51 -22.85 3.02
CA VAL A 51 10.45 -22.06 2.20
C VAL A 51 9.99 -22.02 0.74
N VAL A 52 9.57 -23.16 0.18
CA VAL A 52 9.06 -23.22 -1.19
C VAL A 52 7.84 -22.31 -1.36
N ILE A 53 6.88 -22.37 -0.44
CA ILE A 53 5.70 -21.50 -0.48
C ILE A 53 6.11 -20.02 -0.36
N ALA A 54 7.00 -19.69 0.57
CA ALA A 54 7.45 -18.32 0.77
C ALA A 54 8.13 -17.75 -0.49
N VAL A 55 8.93 -18.57 -1.18
CA VAL A 55 9.58 -18.20 -2.45
C VAL A 55 8.53 -17.95 -3.54
N ILE A 56 7.58 -18.88 -3.73
CA ILE A 56 6.51 -18.74 -4.73
C ILE A 56 5.66 -17.50 -4.45
N ALA A 57 5.33 -17.26 -3.18
CA ALA A 57 4.52 -16.12 -2.77
C ALA A 57 5.31 -14.79 -2.85
N SER A 58 6.64 -14.82 -3.02
CA SER A 58 7.51 -13.64 -3.15
C SER A 58 7.76 -13.23 -4.60
N VAL A 59 7.34 -14.04 -5.57
CA VAL A 59 7.46 -13.68 -6.99
C VAL A 59 6.60 -12.42 -7.26
N PRO A 60 7.12 -11.41 -7.98
CA PRO A 60 6.36 -10.20 -8.30
C PRO A 60 5.33 -10.51 -9.40
N TRP A 61 4.14 -10.94 -8.99
CA TRP A 61 3.03 -11.23 -9.90
C TRP A 61 2.31 -9.95 -10.38
N PRO A 62 1.78 -9.93 -11.62
CA PRO A 62 1.01 -8.81 -12.15
C PRO A 62 -0.28 -8.57 -11.36
N ALA A 63 -0.61 -7.31 -11.14
CA ALA A 63 -1.75 -6.86 -10.33
C ALA A 63 -3.08 -7.46 -10.80
N SER A 64 -3.63 -8.41 -10.05
CA SER A 64 -4.95 -9.01 -10.31
C SER A 64 -5.69 -9.39 -9.02
N ARG A 65 -7.01 -9.59 -9.10
CA ARG A 65 -7.80 -10.12 -7.96
C ARG A 65 -7.24 -11.46 -7.45
N ILE A 66 -6.67 -12.28 -8.35
CA ILE A 66 -6.05 -13.57 -8.01
C ILE A 66 -4.80 -13.34 -7.16
N THR A 67 -3.94 -12.39 -7.54
CA THR A 67 -2.73 -12.07 -6.76
C THR A 67 -3.03 -11.49 -5.38
N ALA A 68 -4.20 -10.87 -5.20
CA ALA A 68 -4.63 -10.41 -3.88
C ALA A 68 -4.88 -11.57 -2.92
N LEU A 69 -5.27 -12.75 -3.42
CA LEU A 69 -5.53 -13.95 -2.61
C LEU A 69 -4.26 -14.74 -2.25
N ILE A 70 -3.10 -14.43 -2.84
CA ILE A 70 -1.84 -15.15 -2.57
C ILE A 70 -1.54 -15.26 -1.07
N PRO A 71 -1.63 -14.18 -0.25
CA PRO A 71 -1.37 -14.27 1.20
C PRO A 71 -2.37 -15.16 1.95
N VAL A 72 -3.62 -15.22 1.48
CA VAL A 72 -4.65 -16.07 2.07
C VAL A 72 -4.33 -17.54 1.79
N VAL A 73 -4.02 -17.85 0.53
CA VAL A 73 -3.60 -19.19 0.10
C VAL A 73 -2.32 -19.62 0.83
N GLU A 74 -1.35 -18.71 0.97
CA GLU A 74 -0.12 -18.94 1.74
C GLU A 74 -0.42 -19.29 3.21
N GLY A 75 -1.33 -18.57 3.87
CA GLY A 75 -1.74 -18.86 5.24
C GLY A 75 -2.39 -20.23 5.38
N VAL A 76 -3.31 -20.57 4.48
CA VAL A 76 -3.99 -21.87 4.45
C VAL A 76 -3.00 -23.01 4.23
N LEU A 77 -2.10 -22.87 3.25
CA LEU A 77 -1.09 -23.89 2.95
C LEU A 77 -0.08 -24.04 4.09
N ALA A 78 0.36 -22.95 4.71
CA ALA A 78 1.23 -23.00 5.87
C ALA A 78 0.57 -23.74 7.04
N GLY A 79 -0.71 -23.46 7.32
CA GLY A 79 -1.49 -24.19 8.31
C GLY A 79 -1.61 -25.67 7.98
N ALA A 80 -1.86 -26.02 6.71
CA ALA A 80 -1.94 -27.40 6.26
C ALA A 80 -0.60 -28.15 6.41
N ILE A 81 0.53 -27.53 6.07
CA ILE A 81 1.86 -28.14 6.24
C ILE A 81 2.16 -28.40 7.71
N ILE A 82 1.92 -27.40 8.57
CA ILE A 82 2.12 -27.54 10.03
C ILE A 82 1.23 -28.69 10.56
N ALA A 83 -0.01 -28.79 10.08
CA ALA A 83 -0.95 -29.83 10.46
C ALA A 83 -0.55 -31.25 10.02
N THR A 84 0.29 -31.40 8.99
CA THR A 84 0.78 -32.73 8.56
C THR A 84 1.97 -33.25 9.39
N ALA A 85 2.57 -32.40 10.23
CA ALA A 85 3.73 -32.76 11.02
C ALA A 85 3.31 -33.23 12.42
N SER A 86 3.39 -34.53 12.69
CA SER A 86 3.29 -35.09 14.05
C SER A 86 4.67 -35.54 14.55
N PRO A 87 5.11 -35.11 15.75
CA PRO A 87 4.44 -34.21 16.69
C PRO A 87 4.46 -32.74 16.24
N LEU A 88 3.54 -31.92 16.80
CA LEU A 88 3.36 -30.51 16.44
C LEU A 88 4.69 -29.73 16.46
N PRO A 89 5.14 -29.17 15.32
CA PRO A 89 6.40 -28.43 15.25
C PRO A 89 6.22 -27.00 15.78
N GLN A 90 6.33 -26.83 17.09
CA GLN A 90 6.29 -25.54 17.79
C GLN A 90 7.13 -24.42 17.13
N PRO A 91 8.38 -24.66 16.65
CA PRO A 91 9.18 -23.61 16.03
C PRO A 91 8.64 -23.09 14.68
N LEU A 92 7.65 -23.75 14.07
CA LEU A 92 7.06 -23.32 12.79
C LEU A 92 5.82 -22.43 12.95
N LEU A 93 5.19 -22.43 14.13
CA LEU A 93 4.01 -21.60 14.42
C LEU A 93 4.23 -20.08 14.22
N PRO A 94 5.41 -19.50 14.50
CA PRO A 94 5.68 -18.09 14.20
C PRO A 94 5.48 -17.72 12.73
N TYR A 95 5.60 -18.68 11.81
CA TYR A 95 5.41 -18.44 10.38
C TYR A 95 4.01 -17.91 10.04
N LEU A 96 2.98 -18.23 10.83
CA LEU A 96 1.61 -17.75 10.61
C LEU A 96 1.47 -16.22 10.64
N ILE A 97 2.41 -15.53 11.27
CA ILE A 97 2.46 -14.07 11.31
C ILE A 97 2.66 -13.48 9.91
N VAL A 98 3.46 -14.14 9.07
CA VAL A 98 3.84 -13.67 7.75
C VAL A 98 2.65 -13.56 6.77
N PRO A 99 1.86 -14.61 6.52
CA PRO A 99 0.69 -14.51 5.65
C PRO A 99 -0.37 -13.57 6.23
N ALA A 100 -0.49 -13.49 7.57
CA ALA A 100 -1.39 -12.54 8.22
C ALA A 100 -0.98 -11.08 7.95
N LEU A 101 0.31 -10.77 8.10
CA LEU A 101 0.90 -9.47 7.78
C LEU A 101 0.69 -9.12 6.30
N ALA A 102 1.02 -10.06 5.40
CA ALA A 102 0.88 -9.89 3.97
C ALA A 102 -0.59 -9.68 3.54
N ALA A 103 -1.52 -10.44 4.13
CA ALA A 103 -2.95 -10.27 3.89
C ALA A 103 -3.48 -8.93 4.43
N GLY A 104 -2.99 -8.49 5.59
CA GLY A 104 -3.31 -7.17 6.16
C GLY A 104 -2.87 -6.02 5.26
N LEU A 105 -1.63 -6.07 4.75
CA LEU A 105 -1.12 -5.07 3.81
C LEU A 105 -1.77 -5.15 2.41
N GLY A 106 -2.22 -6.34 1.99
CA GLY A 106 -2.72 -6.60 0.63
C GLY A 106 -4.23 -6.45 0.45
N ILE A 107 -5.04 -7.04 1.33
CA ILE A 107 -6.52 -7.05 1.28
C ILE A 107 -7.14 -6.26 2.45
N GLY A 108 -6.43 -6.09 3.56
CA GLY A 108 -6.93 -5.43 4.77
C GLY A 108 -7.50 -6.45 5.76
N PHE A 109 -8.40 -6.00 6.63
CA PHE A 109 -8.91 -6.81 7.75
C PHE A 109 -9.52 -8.15 7.32
N SER A 110 -10.34 -8.16 6.25
CA SER A 110 -10.96 -9.39 5.75
C SER A 110 -9.92 -10.42 5.31
N GLY A 111 -8.84 -10.00 4.64
CA GLY A 111 -7.75 -10.89 4.25
C GLY A 111 -7.07 -11.55 5.44
N VAL A 112 -6.89 -10.81 6.54
CA VAL A 112 -6.29 -11.35 7.77
C VAL A 112 -7.16 -12.47 8.34
N MET A 113 -8.49 -12.27 8.41
CA MET A 113 -9.40 -13.30 8.91
C MET A 113 -9.33 -14.56 8.04
N PHE A 114 -9.36 -14.41 6.71
CA PHE A 114 -9.29 -15.53 5.79
C PHE A 114 -7.91 -16.23 5.77
N ALA A 115 -6.83 -15.53 6.14
CA ALA A 115 -5.51 -16.14 6.23
C ALA A 115 -5.31 -16.90 7.55
N VAL A 116 -5.77 -16.35 8.68
CA VAL A 116 -5.46 -16.89 10.01
C VAL A 116 -6.49 -17.89 10.51
N VAL A 117 -7.79 -17.62 10.33
CA VAL A 117 -8.85 -18.48 10.88
C VAL A 117 -8.78 -19.89 10.27
N PRO A 118 -8.74 -20.07 8.93
CA PRO A 118 -8.64 -21.40 8.35
C PRO A 118 -7.36 -22.14 8.75
N ALA A 119 -6.23 -21.43 8.77
CA ALA A 119 -4.94 -22.01 9.16
C ALA A 119 -4.97 -22.53 10.61
N GLY A 120 -5.48 -21.72 11.54
CA GLY A 120 -5.65 -22.10 12.94
C GLY A 120 -6.64 -23.26 13.11
N THR A 121 -7.75 -23.27 12.38
CA THR A 121 -8.74 -24.36 12.45
C THR A 121 -8.18 -25.67 11.91
N VAL A 122 -7.38 -25.64 10.83
CA VAL A 122 -6.77 -26.84 10.25
C VAL A 122 -5.73 -27.44 11.20
N ILE A 123 -4.88 -26.61 11.81
CA ILE A 123 -3.91 -27.06 12.82
C ILE A 123 -4.63 -27.65 14.03
N LEU A 124 -5.67 -26.96 14.55
CA LEU A 124 -6.42 -27.42 15.71
C LEU A 124 -7.15 -28.75 15.43
N ALA A 125 -7.74 -28.90 14.24
CA ALA A 125 -8.43 -30.12 13.84
C ALA A 125 -7.47 -31.30 13.70
N ALA A 126 -6.30 -31.09 13.07
CA ALA A 126 -5.31 -32.15 12.87
C ALA A 126 -4.70 -32.65 14.18
N HIS A 127 -4.48 -31.76 15.14
CA HIS A 127 -3.87 -32.09 16.43
C HIS A 127 -4.90 -32.24 17.56
N TRP A 128 -6.18 -32.44 17.25
CA TRP A 128 -7.24 -32.48 18.26
C TRP A 128 -7.02 -33.58 19.31
N GLN A 129 -6.68 -34.80 18.86
CA GLN A 129 -6.46 -35.94 19.76
C GLN A 129 -5.25 -35.71 20.67
N GLU A 130 -4.15 -35.22 20.10
CA GLU A 130 -2.92 -34.90 20.83
C GLU A 130 -3.14 -33.73 21.81
N ALA A 131 -3.95 -32.74 21.45
CA ALA A 131 -4.31 -31.63 22.34
C ALA A 131 -5.19 -32.09 23.51
N THR A 132 -6.10 -33.03 23.30
CA THR A 132 -6.89 -33.61 24.40
C THR A 132 -6.07 -34.48 25.34
N ALA A 133 -5.03 -35.16 24.83
CA ALA A 133 -4.14 -36.01 25.61
C ALA A 133 -3.00 -35.24 26.30
N GLY A 134 -2.43 -34.23 25.62
CA GLY A 134 -1.34 -33.36 26.08
C GLY A 134 -1.79 -32.18 26.94
N GLY A 135 -3.10 -32.01 27.13
CA GLY A 135 -3.70 -31.01 28.01
C GLY A 135 -3.80 -29.61 27.41
N SER A 136 -4.27 -28.66 28.24
CA SER A 136 -4.57 -27.27 27.83
C SER A 136 -3.37 -26.48 27.30
N ALA A 137 -2.14 -26.93 27.56
CA ALA A 137 -0.93 -26.25 27.11
C ALA A 137 -0.78 -26.22 25.58
N GLN A 138 -1.13 -27.30 24.89
CA GLN A 138 -1.02 -27.37 23.42
C GLN A 138 -2.08 -26.51 22.74
N LEU A 139 -3.31 -26.53 23.26
CA LEU A 139 -4.39 -25.61 22.84
C LEU A 139 -3.99 -24.15 23.07
N ALA A 140 -3.40 -23.84 24.23
CA ALA A 140 -2.94 -22.50 24.56
C ALA A 140 -1.84 -22.04 23.58
N LEU A 141 -0.92 -22.92 23.19
CA LEU A 141 0.15 -22.58 22.24
C LEU A 141 -0.38 -22.27 20.85
N ILE A 142 -1.28 -23.09 20.30
CA ILE A 142 -1.92 -22.86 18.99
C ILE A 142 -2.72 -21.56 19.03
N GLY A 143 -3.53 -21.38 20.09
CA GLY A 143 -4.33 -20.17 20.29
C GLY A 143 -3.47 -18.92 20.41
N GLN A 144 -2.37 -18.98 21.15
CA GLN A 144 -1.42 -17.87 21.32
C GLN A 144 -0.88 -17.42 19.96
N TRP A 145 -0.35 -18.32 19.13
CA TRP A 145 0.20 -17.94 17.83
C TRP A 145 -0.87 -17.47 16.84
N ALA A 146 -2.07 -18.02 16.90
CA ALA A 146 -3.21 -17.52 16.12
C ALA A 146 -3.58 -16.08 16.51
N ILE A 147 -3.63 -15.78 17.82
CA ILE A 147 -3.91 -14.42 18.33
C ILE A 147 -2.80 -13.45 17.92
N VAL A 148 -1.53 -13.85 18.04
CA VAL A 148 -0.38 -13.02 17.63
C VAL A 148 -0.43 -12.73 16.12
N ALA A 149 -0.68 -13.74 15.30
CA ALA A 149 -0.82 -13.57 13.84
C ALA A 149 -1.98 -12.63 13.50
N LEU A 150 -3.14 -12.80 14.15
CA LEU A 150 -4.29 -11.90 14.01
C LEU A 150 -3.92 -10.46 14.38
N ALA A 151 -3.28 -10.24 15.52
CA ALA A 151 -2.89 -8.92 15.99
C ALA A 151 -1.94 -8.23 15.01
N VAL A 152 -0.90 -8.93 14.54
CA VAL A 152 0.05 -8.38 13.56
C VAL A 152 -0.62 -8.07 12.23
N GLY A 153 -1.48 -8.96 11.72
CA GLY A 153 -2.24 -8.71 10.49
C GLY A 153 -3.19 -7.51 10.62
N LEU A 154 -3.85 -7.36 11.78
CA LEU A 154 -4.69 -6.22 12.12
C LEU A 154 -3.90 -4.90 12.11
N ILE A 155 -2.74 -4.87 12.79
CA ILE A 155 -1.85 -3.70 12.80
C ILE A 155 -1.42 -3.35 11.37
N ALA A 156 -1.05 -4.33 10.55
CA ALA A 156 -0.72 -4.10 9.15
C ALA A 156 -1.89 -3.54 8.34
N SER A 157 -3.11 -4.05 8.56
CA SER A 157 -4.31 -3.53 7.87
C SER A 157 -4.62 -2.09 8.26
N TRP A 158 -4.38 -1.72 9.51
CA TRP A 158 -4.53 -0.37 10.01
C TRP A 158 -3.45 0.56 9.46
N ALA A 159 -2.18 0.12 9.48
CA ALA A 159 -1.06 0.85 8.89
C ALA A 159 -1.30 1.13 7.40
N ARG A 160 -1.80 0.14 6.65
CA ARG A 160 -2.21 0.31 5.25
C ARG A 160 -3.25 1.41 5.11
N ARG A 161 -4.27 1.43 5.97
CA ARG A 161 -5.34 2.42 5.93
C ARG A 161 -4.79 3.83 6.16
N LEU A 162 -3.88 4.00 7.11
CA LEU A 162 -3.19 5.27 7.36
C LEU A 162 -2.33 5.72 6.17
N LEU A 163 -1.58 4.80 5.56
CA LEU A 163 -0.77 5.10 4.39
C LEU A 163 -1.63 5.51 3.19
N ALA A 164 -2.77 4.86 2.98
CA ALA A 164 -3.69 5.23 1.91
C ALA A 164 -4.23 6.66 2.12
N THR A 165 -4.65 7.01 3.34
CA THR A 165 -5.19 8.35 3.64
C THR A 165 -4.16 9.47 3.53
N THR A 166 -2.88 9.20 3.84
CA THR A 166 -1.81 10.20 3.79
C THR A 166 -1.36 10.49 2.36
N VAL A 167 -1.17 9.45 1.55
CA VAL A 167 -0.80 9.59 0.14
C VAL A 167 -1.88 10.35 -0.64
N ASP A 168 -3.16 10.04 -0.42
CA ASP A 168 -4.27 10.75 -1.08
C ASP A 168 -4.30 12.25 -0.69
N ALA A 169 -4.02 12.58 0.56
CA ALA A 169 -3.97 13.96 1.04
C ALA A 169 -2.79 14.76 0.44
N ASP A 170 -1.64 14.13 0.25
CA ASP A 170 -0.46 14.79 -0.35
C ASP A 170 -0.64 15.03 -1.84
N ILE A 171 -1.22 14.08 -2.58
CA ILE A 171 -1.57 14.26 -3.99
C ILE A 171 -2.61 15.38 -4.15
N ALA A 172 -3.63 15.42 -3.28
CA ALA A 172 -4.63 16.49 -3.27
C ALA A 172 -4.01 17.88 -3.02
N ARG A 173 -3.07 17.98 -2.06
CA ARG A 173 -2.34 19.22 -1.80
C ARG A 173 -1.49 19.65 -3.01
N TYR A 174 -0.73 18.73 -3.60
CA TYR A 174 0.11 19.03 -4.75
C TYR A 174 -0.70 19.52 -5.96
N THR A 175 -1.81 18.83 -6.27
CA THR A 175 -2.72 19.22 -7.36
C THR A 175 -3.37 20.58 -7.11
N SER A 176 -3.71 20.92 -5.85
CA SER A 176 -4.23 22.25 -5.51
C SER A 176 -3.19 23.36 -5.72
N ALA A 177 -1.93 23.14 -5.33
CA ALA A 177 -0.85 24.10 -5.54
C ALA A 177 -0.55 24.30 -7.04
N PHE A 178 -0.56 23.22 -7.82
CA PHE A 178 -0.37 23.30 -9.26
C PHE A 178 -1.49 24.10 -9.95
N ARG A 179 -2.75 23.91 -9.52
CA ARG A 179 -3.88 24.72 -10.03
C ARG A 179 -3.70 26.21 -9.72
N LEU A 180 -3.22 26.57 -8.54
CA LEU A 180 -2.95 27.97 -8.18
C LEU A 180 -1.84 28.58 -9.04
N LEU A 181 -0.77 27.83 -9.30
CA LEU A 181 0.31 28.28 -10.18
C LEU A 181 -0.18 28.46 -11.62
N ASP A 182 -1.03 27.56 -12.12
CA ASP A 182 -1.59 27.67 -13.47
C ASP A 182 -2.55 28.87 -13.60
N GLN A 183 -3.40 29.08 -12.58
CA GLN A 183 -4.25 30.28 -12.50
C GLN A 183 -3.43 31.58 -12.47
N LEU A 184 -2.36 31.64 -11.66
CA LEU A 184 -1.46 32.80 -11.63
C LEU A 184 -0.74 33.01 -12.97
N ARG A 185 -0.36 31.92 -13.65
CA ARG A 185 0.25 32.01 -14.99
C ARG A 185 -0.72 32.54 -16.02
N GLN A 186 -2.00 32.19 -15.91
CA GLN A 186 -3.05 32.69 -16.80
C GLN A 186 -3.36 34.17 -16.53
N VAL A 187 -3.47 34.56 -15.25
CA VAL A 187 -3.71 35.97 -14.86
C VAL A 187 -2.50 36.84 -15.23
N SER A 188 -1.26 36.40 -14.99
CA SER A 188 -0.06 37.15 -15.40
C SER A 188 0.07 37.30 -16.92
N ARG A 189 -0.37 36.31 -17.71
CA ARG A 189 -0.43 36.44 -19.17
C ARG A 189 -1.48 37.45 -19.62
N GLN A 190 -2.65 37.47 -18.98
CA GLN A 190 -3.69 38.47 -19.27
C GLN A 190 -3.25 39.88 -18.88
N LEU A 191 -2.55 40.03 -17.75
CA LEU A 191 -1.96 41.30 -17.33
C LEU A 191 -0.80 41.73 -18.22
N SER A 192 0.06 40.82 -18.68
CA SER A 192 1.19 41.15 -19.55
C SER A 192 0.76 41.56 -20.97
N VAL A 193 -0.43 41.16 -21.41
CA VAL A 193 -1.01 41.60 -22.69
C VAL A 193 -1.88 42.84 -22.49
N GLY A 194 -2.44 43.06 -21.30
CA GLY A 194 -3.24 44.24 -20.94
C GLY A 194 -2.48 45.43 -20.33
N LEU A 195 -1.17 45.32 -20.09
CA LEU A 195 -0.32 46.41 -19.58
C LEU A 195 0.50 47.12 -20.68
N ASP A 196 0.32 46.74 -21.95
CA ASP A 196 0.76 47.63 -23.03
C ASP A 196 -0.24 48.79 -23.06
N THR A 197 0.12 49.85 -22.35
CA THR A 197 -0.62 51.10 -22.14
C THR A 197 -1.15 51.66 -23.45
N THR A 198 -0.44 51.39 -24.55
CA THR A 198 -0.77 51.79 -25.92
C THR A 198 -2.00 51.05 -26.45
N THR A 199 -2.04 49.72 -26.37
CA THR A 199 -3.22 48.94 -26.80
C THR A 199 -4.47 49.19 -25.94
N LEU A 200 -4.30 49.45 -24.64
CA LEU A 200 -5.44 49.78 -23.76
C LEU A 200 -5.97 51.19 -24.04
N ALA A 201 -5.07 52.14 -24.32
CA ALA A 201 -5.44 53.48 -24.76
C ALA A 201 -6.16 53.46 -26.13
N GLU A 202 -5.67 52.66 -27.08
CA GLU A 202 -6.28 52.49 -28.40
C GLU A 202 -7.68 51.87 -28.31
N SER A 203 -7.87 50.79 -27.52
CA SER A 203 -9.20 50.17 -27.41
C SER A 203 -10.23 51.08 -26.75
N LEU A 204 -9.83 51.87 -25.75
CA LEU A 204 -10.71 52.85 -25.11
C LEU A 204 -11.05 54.02 -26.06
N LEU A 205 -10.11 54.45 -26.90
CA LEU A 205 -10.35 55.45 -27.93
C LEU A 205 -11.36 54.95 -28.98
N ASP A 206 -11.22 53.70 -29.41
CA ASP A 206 -12.09 53.08 -30.43
C ASP A 206 -13.54 52.93 -29.90
N GLU A 207 -13.71 52.47 -28.65
CA GLU A 207 -15.04 52.32 -28.03
C GLU A 207 -15.76 53.67 -27.82
N ILE A 208 -15.02 54.73 -27.50
CA ILE A 208 -15.55 56.10 -27.35
C ILE A 208 -15.86 56.71 -28.72
N ALA A 209 -15.04 56.44 -29.74
CA ALA A 209 -15.27 56.90 -31.11
C ALA A 209 -16.56 56.30 -31.71
N ASP A 210 -16.87 55.04 -31.39
CA ASP A 210 -18.10 54.40 -31.85
C ASP A 210 -19.39 55.00 -31.22
N HIS A 211 -19.28 55.65 -30.05
CA HIS A 211 -20.43 56.21 -29.34
C HIS A 211 -20.54 57.73 -29.42
N LEU A 212 -19.47 58.44 -29.81
CA LEU A 212 -19.48 59.87 -30.09
C LEU A 212 -19.17 60.12 -31.56
N ALA A 213 -20.11 60.75 -32.27
CA ALA A 213 -19.89 61.27 -33.62
C ALA A 213 -18.96 62.50 -33.58
N ALA A 214 -17.68 62.28 -33.30
CA ALA A 214 -16.64 63.29 -33.27
C ALA A 214 -15.65 63.04 -34.43
N ASP A 215 -15.36 64.08 -35.21
CA ASP A 215 -14.42 64.01 -36.34
C ASP A 215 -12.95 63.80 -35.89
N ALA A 216 -12.63 64.05 -34.63
CA ALA A 216 -11.31 63.79 -34.05
C ALA A 216 -11.40 63.60 -32.52
N ILE A 217 -10.76 62.55 -32.01
CA ILE A 217 -10.65 62.24 -30.57
C ILE A 217 -9.18 62.04 -30.25
N ALA A 218 -8.71 62.62 -29.14
CA ALA A 218 -7.36 62.46 -28.65
C ALA A 218 -7.38 62.12 -27.16
N LEU A 219 -6.58 61.12 -26.75
CA LEU A 219 -6.42 60.72 -25.36
C LEU A 219 -5.14 61.32 -24.79
N LEU A 220 -5.25 62.11 -23.73
CA LEU A 220 -4.10 62.65 -23.02
C LEU A 220 -3.77 61.73 -21.83
N VAL A 221 -2.63 61.04 -21.88
CA VAL A 221 -2.14 60.22 -20.77
C VAL A 221 -1.20 61.05 -19.90
N VAL A 222 -1.59 61.29 -18.64
CA VAL A 222 -0.72 61.94 -17.66
C VAL A 222 0.19 60.89 -17.05
N THR A 223 1.49 60.98 -17.36
CA THR A 223 2.52 60.14 -16.74
C THR A 223 3.14 60.93 -15.58
N ASP A 224 3.13 60.34 -14.38
CA ASP A 224 3.77 60.93 -13.21
C ASP A 224 5.27 60.60 -13.27
N GLU A 225 6.01 61.32 -14.13
CA GLU A 225 7.45 61.43 -13.95
C GLU A 225 7.71 62.41 -12.80
N GLN A 226 8.27 61.87 -11.73
CA GLN A 226 8.45 62.52 -10.43
C GLN A 226 9.13 63.91 -10.50
N VAL A 227 8.66 64.79 -9.61
CA VAL A 227 9.45 65.87 -9.00
C VAL A 227 10.58 65.29 -8.15
#